data_AF-A0A7X8FU53-F1
#
_entry.id   AF-A0A7X8FU53-F1
#
_cell.length_a   1.000
_cell.length_b   1.000
_cell.length_c   1.000
_cell.angle_alpha   90.00
_cell.angle_beta   90.00
_cell.angle_gamma   90.00
#
_symmetry.space_group_name_H-M   'P 1'
#
loop_
_entity.id
_entity.type
_entity.pdbx_description
1 polymer ?
#
loop_
_entity_poly.entity_id
_entity_poly.type
_entity_poly.pdbx_seq_one_letter_code
_entity_poly.pdbx_strand_id
1 'polypeptide(L)'
;MNENKRLIIHLDSLPDINSVRDLERYNYRDYGRFAVLRDGKFWVQTLHSSYPADTETGWFWAVDRSERLLVSARGAVMDGESLFTRKKYVLACLIEELVKKRILARPRAISTDW
;
A
#
# COMPACT_ATOMS: atom_id res chain seq x y z
N MET A 1 21.79 14.20 -10.88
CA MET A 1 20.41 13.78 -11.22
C MET A 1 19.63 13.56 -9.93
N ASN A 2 18.50 14.24 -9.73
CA ASN A 2 17.32 13.74 -8.98
C ASN A 2 16.19 14.78 -9.07
N GLU A 3 15.87 15.19 -10.28
CA GLU A 3 14.62 15.89 -10.60
C GLU A 3 13.52 14.84 -10.70
N ASN A 4 12.87 14.53 -9.56
CA ASN A 4 11.48 14.06 -9.41
C ASN A 4 11.33 13.13 -8.20
N LYS A 5 11.09 13.71 -7.02
CA LYS A 5 10.54 12.97 -5.88
C LYS A 5 9.00 12.90 -5.96
N ARG A 6 8.47 12.53 -7.12
CA ARG A 6 7.03 12.31 -7.31
C ARG A 6 6.75 10.84 -7.02
N LEU A 7 5.86 10.57 -6.07
CA LEU A 7 5.35 9.22 -5.84
C LEU A 7 4.12 8.99 -6.72
N ILE A 8 4.10 7.88 -7.44
CA ILE A 8 2.94 7.41 -8.19
C ILE A 8 2.27 6.32 -7.35
N ILE A 9 0.97 6.47 -7.11
CA ILE A 9 0.12 5.49 -6.45
C ILE A 9 -0.78 4.87 -7.51
N HIS A 10 -0.73 3.55 -7.67
CA HIS A 10 -1.49 2.83 -8.69
C HIS A 10 -2.41 1.78 -8.06
N LEU A 11 -3.64 1.69 -8.58
CA LEU A 11 -4.54 0.57 -8.28
C LEU A 11 -4.15 -0.62 -9.15
N ASP A 12 -3.77 -1.74 -8.54
CA ASP A 12 -3.31 -2.94 -9.25
C ASP A 12 -3.89 -4.21 -8.61
N SER A 13 -3.79 -5.35 -9.29
CA SER A 13 -4.17 -6.66 -8.78
C SER A 13 -3.00 -7.34 -8.08
N LEU A 14 -2.78 -6.98 -6.82
CA LEU A 14 -1.70 -7.56 -6.01
C LEU A 14 -2.06 -8.98 -5.52
N PRO A 15 -1.17 -9.97 -5.69
CA PRO A 15 -1.37 -11.31 -5.13
C PRO A 15 -1.23 -11.29 -3.61
N ASP A 16 -1.92 -12.19 -2.90
CA ASP A 16 -1.70 -12.40 -1.47
C ASP A 16 -0.43 -13.22 -1.26
N ILE A 17 0.68 -12.56 -0.90
CA ILE A 17 1.99 -13.20 -0.73
C ILE A 17 2.50 -13.06 0.71
N ASN A 18 3.36 -14.00 1.08
CA ASN A 18 3.89 -14.08 2.44
C ASN A 18 5.35 -14.56 2.49
N SER A 19 6.08 -14.57 1.38
CA SER A 19 7.47 -15.02 1.34
C SER A 19 8.38 -14.06 0.58
N VAL A 20 9.67 -14.02 0.94
CA VAL A 20 10.66 -13.21 0.24
C VAL A 20 10.85 -13.68 -1.21
N ARG A 21 10.70 -14.98 -1.46
CA ARG A 21 10.75 -15.56 -2.81
C ARG A 21 9.66 -15.01 -3.72
N ASP A 22 8.48 -14.72 -3.17
CA ASP A 22 7.39 -14.12 -3.94
C ASP A 22 7.68 -12.66 -4.30
N LEU A 23 8.39 -11.91 -3.45
CA LEU A 23 8.82 -10.54 -3.79
C LEU A 23 9.63 -10.54 -5.08
N GLU A 24 10.59 -11.46 -5.20
CA GLU A 24 11.39 -11.61 -6.43
C GLU A 24 10.53 -12.03 -7.61
N ARG A 25 9.64 -13.01 -7.42
CA ARG A 25 8.74 -13.52 -8.47
C ARG A 25 7.86 -12.42 -9.07
N TYR A 26 7.33 -11.53 -8.23
CA TYR A 26 6.44 -10.45 -8.65
C TYR A 26 7.15 -9.10 -8.86
N ASN A 27 8.49 -9.10 -8.78
CA ASN A 27 9.32 -7.91 -8.94
C ASN A 27 8.97 -6.76 -7.97
N TYR A 28 8.59 -7.12 -6.74
CA TYR A 28 8.38 -6.17 -5.65
C TYR A 28 9.66 -6.00 -4.84
N ARG A 29 9.92 -4.76 -4.42
CA ARG A 29 10.97 -4.43 -3.46
C ARG A 29 10.47 -4.65 -2.03
N ASP A 30 9.26 -4.19 -1.74
CA ASP A 30 8.58 -4.35 -0.45
C ASP A 30 7.11 -4.70 -0.68
N TYR A 31 6.50 -5.35 0.31
CA TYR A 31 5.10 -5.75 0.28
C TYR A 31 4.53 -5.78 1.70
N GLY A 32 3.23 -5.58 1.82
CA GLY A 32 2.52 -5.79 3.06
C GLY A 32 1.02 -5.61 2.99
N ARG A 33 0.43 -5.44 4.16
CA ARG A 33 -1.02 -5.30 4.38
C ARG A 33 -1.30 -4.03 5.15
N PHE A 34 -2.43 -3.40 4.90
CA PHE A 34 -2.93 -2.27 5.69
C PHE A 34 -4.44 -2.34 5.81
N ALA A 35 -4.98 -1.73 6.87
CA ALA A 35 -6.38 -1.82 7.20
C ALA A 35 -6.88 -0.61 7.99
N VAL A 36 -8.18 -0.40 7.91
CA VAL A 36 -8.96 0.34 8.91
C VAL A 36 -9.63 -0.70 9.82
N LEU A 37 -9.45 -0.54 11.12
CA LEU A 37 -10.07 -1.39 12.14
C LEU A 37 -11.46 -0.87 12.51
N ARG A 38 -12.29 -1.70 13.14
CA ARG A 38 -13.67 -1.34 13.55
C ARG A 38 -13.75 -0.16 14.51
N ASP A 39 -12.66 0.16 15.22
CA ASP A 39 -12.57 1.34 16.10
C ASP A 39 -12.07 2.60 15.35
N GLY A 40 -11.93 2.52 14.03
CA GLY A 40 -11.45 3.59 13.15
C GLY A 40 -9.93 3.73 13.10
N LYS A 41 -9.16 2.93 13.84
CA LYS A 41 -7.69 3.01 13.81
C LYS A 41 -7.12 2.48 12.50
N PHE A 42 -5.98 3.05 12.14
CA PHE A 42 -5.18 2.61 11.00
C PHE A 42 -4.15 1.57 11.44
N TRP A 43 -4.06 0.47 10.68
CA TRP A 43 -3.07 -0.58 10.88
C TRP A 43 -2.29 -0.83 9.59
N VAL A 44 -0.98 -1.06 9.70
CA VAL A 44 -0.12 -1.40 8.57
C VAL A 44 1.01 -2.32 9.01
N GLN A 45 1.33 -3.30 8.19
CA GLN A 45 2.45 -4.21 8.42
C GLN A 45 3.11 -4.62 7.10
N THR A 46 4.38 -5.01 7.18
CA THR A 46 5.17 -5.56 6.08
C THR A 46 4.84 -7.04 5.81
N LEU A 47 5.68 -7.71 5.03
CA LEU A 47 5.66 -9.15 4.76
C LEU A 47 5.52 -9.98 6.05
N HIS A 48 5.00 -11.21 5.93
CA HIS A 48 4.72 -12.12 7.05
C HIS A 48 3.68 -11.60 8.06
N SER A 49 2.68 -10.89 7.56
CA SER A 49 1.59 -10.34 8.37
C SER A 49 0.25 -11.02 8.09
N SER A 50 -0.65 -10.98 9.07
CA SER A 50 -2.07 -11.27 8.88
C SER A 50 -2.89 -10.09 9.36
N TYR A 51 -4.06 -9.92 8.79
CA TYR A 51 -4.99 -8.86 9.22
C TYR A 51 -5.40 -9.09 10.68
N PRO A 52 -5.47 -8.02 11.50
CA PRO A 52 -6.09 -8.08 12.82
C PRO A 52 -7.53 -8.61 12.76
N ALA A 53 -7.97 -9.32 13.80
CA ALA A 53 -9.30 -9.93 13.84
C ALA A 53 -10.44 -8.90 13.78
N ASP A 54 -10.17 -7.67 14.19
CA ASP A 54 -11.07 -6.51 14.21
C ASP A 54 -10.94 -5.62 12.95
N THR A 55 -10.35 -6.13 11.87
CA THR A 55 -10.30 -5.43 10.59
C THR A 55 -11.72 -5.17 10.06
N GLU A 56 -12.01 -3.91 9.71
CA GLU A 56 -13.24 -3.52 9.01
C GLU A 56 -13.03 -3.54 7.50
N THR A 57 -11.97 -2.88 7.01
CA THR A 57 -11.57 -2.92 5.60
C THR A 57 -10.07 -3.11 5.49
N GLY A 58 -9.63 -3.99 4.58
CA GLY A 58 -8.22 -4.32 4.39
C GLY A 58 -7.77 -4.26 2.94
N TRP A 59 -6.49 -3.98 2.74
CA TRP A 59 -5.84 -3.82 1.44
C TRP A 59 -4.40 -4.32 1.49
N PHE A 60 -3.88 -4.63 0.31
CA PHE A 60 -2.47 -4.93 0.10
C PHE A 60 -1.72 -3.70 -0.40
N TRP A 61 -0.46 -3.57 -0.04
CA TRP A 61 0.44 -2.58 -0.60
C TRP A 61 1.72 -3.26 -1.11
N ALA A 62 2.30 -2.73 -2.17
CA ALA A 62 3.62 -3.12 -2.65
C ALA A 62 4.40 -1.90 -3.15
N VAL A 63 5.73 -1.96 -3.05
CA VAL A 63 6.62 -1.02 -3.75
C VAL A 63 7.33 -1.81 -4.83
N ASP A 64 7.20 -1.40 -6.08
CA ASP A 64 7.90 -2.05 -7.19
C ASP A 64 9.35 -1.55 -7.33
N ARG A 65 10.11 -2.14 -8.26
CA ARG A 65 11.50 -1.71 -8.53
C ARG A 65 11.62 -0.30 -9.13
N SER A 66 10.50 0.27 -9.60
CA SER A 66 10.42 1.63 -10.15
C SER A 66 9.98 2.65 -9.10
N GLU A 67 9.96 2.27 -7.82
CA GLU A 67 9.55 3.12 -6.69
C GLU A 67 8.09 3.60 -6.76
N ARG A 68 7.21 2.85 -7.44
CA ARG A 68 5.76 3.09 -7.45
C ARG A 68 5.11 2.39 -6.27
N LEU A 69 4.12 3.03 -5.66
CA LEU A 69 3.28 2.43 -4.63
C LEU A 69 2.06 1.79 -5.30
N LEU A 70 1.98 0.47 -5.27
CA LEU A 70 0.84 -0.29 -5.74
C LEU A 70 -0.08 -0.59 -4.56
N VAL A 71 -1.39 -0.49 -4.76
CA VAL A 71 -2.40 -0.89 -3.77
C VAL A 71 -3.45 -1.78 -4.42
N SER A 72 -3.97 -2.73 -3.66
CA SER A 72 -5.05 -3.63 -4.10
C SER A 72 -6.05 -3.84 -2.97
N ALA A 73 -7.32 -4.05 -3.33
CA ALA A 73 -8.32 -4.53 -2.38
C ALA A 73 -7.96 -5.92 -1.86
N ARG A 74 -8.27 -6.19 -0.59
CA ARG A 74 -8.24 -7.58 -0.08
C ARG A 74 -9.31 -8.46 -0.73
N GLY A 75 -10.45 -7.85 -1.07
CA GLY A 75 -11.64 -8.55 -1.55
C GLY A 75 -12.28 -7.85 -2.73
N ALA A 76 -13.33 -7.06 -2.49
CA ALA A 76 -14.10 -6.44 -3.55
C ALA A 76 -13.30 -5.34 -4.26
N VAL A 77 -13.34 -5.33 -5.60
CA VAL A 77 -12.69 -4.30 -6.43
C VAL A 77 -13.08 -2.89 -6.00
N MET A 78 -14.36 -2.70 -5.64
CA MET A 78 -14.91 -1.42 -5.14
C MET A 78 -14.16 -0.89 -3.91
N ASP A 79 -13.62 -1.77 -3.05
CA ASP A 79 -12.84 -1.35 -1.89
C ASP A 79 -11.50 -0.73 -2.33
N GLY A 80 -10.92 -1.19 -3.43
CA GLY A 80 -9.70 -0.64 -4.03
C GLY A 80 -9.94 0.76 -4.60
N GLU A 81 -10.96 0.91 -5.45
CA GLU A 81 -11.37 2.21 -6.01
C GLU A 81 -11.73 3.23 -4.93
N SER A 82 -12.26 2.77 -3.80
CA SER A 82 -12.59 3.63 -2.66
C SER A 82 -11.38 4.40 -2.13
N LEU A 83 -10.16 3.85 -2.21
CA LEU A 83 -8.92 4.51 -1.78
C LEU A 83 -8.64 5.78 -2.57
N PHE A 84 -9.05 5.82 -3.84
CA PHE A 84 -8.80 6.93 -4.75
C PHE A 84 -9.96 7.92 -4.83
N THR A 85 -11.09 7.59 -4.19
CA THR A 85 -12.29 8.43 -4.17
C THR A 85 -12.60 8.92 -2.76
N ARG A 86 -13.30 8.10 -1.96
CA ARG A 86 -13.87 8.48 -0.65
C ARG A 86 -12.91 8.24 0.52
N LYS A 87 -11.94 7.33 0.37
CA LYS A 87 -10.98 6.90 1.40
C LYS A 87 -9.55 7.39 1.13
N LYS A 88 -9.38 8.54 0.46
CA LYS A 88 -8.04 9.14 0.19
C LYS A 88 -7.19 9.35 1.45
N TYR A 89 -7.82 9.60 2.59
CA TYR A 89 -7.12 9.73 3.87
C TYR A 89 -6.36 8.45 4.26
N VAL A 90 -6.86 7.27 3.87
CA VAL A 90 -6.21 5.97 4.13
C VAL A 90 -4.90 5.87 3.35
N LEU A 91 -4.86 6.34 2.09
CA LEU A 91 -3.61 6.43 1.32
C LEU A 91 -2.61 7.37 1.97
N ALA A 92 -3.07 8.50 2.53
CA ALA A 92 -2.19 9.42 3.25
C ALA A 92 -1.57 8.75 4.49
N CYS A 93 -2.38 8.04 5.29
CA CYS A 93 -1.88 7.27 6.44
C CYS A 93 -0.87 6.19 6.03
N LEU A 94 -1.15 5.46 4.94
CA LEU A 94 -0.23 4.46 4.41
C LEU A 94 1.12 5.08 4.05
N ILE A 95 1.13 6.16 3.26
CA ILE A 95 2.36 6.83 2.84
C ILE A 95 3.14 7.33 4.05
N GLU A 96 2.48 7.94 5.03
CA GLU A 96 3.12 8.42 6.24
C GLU A 96 3.84 7.29 7.00
N GLU A 97 3.18 6.15 7.17
CA GLU A 97 3.76 4.99 7.84
C GLU A 97 4.91 4.35 7.06
N LEU A 98 4.79 4.24 5.73
CA LEU A 98 5.87 3.74 4.88
C LEU A 98 7.09 4.67 4.91
N VAL A 99 6.89 5.99 4.99
CA VAL A 99 7.98 6.97 5.15
C VAL A 99 8.61 6.86 6.54
N LYS A 100 7.82 6.75 7.61
CA LYS A 100 8.33 6.55 8.98
C LYS A 100 9.20 5.30 9.09
N LYS A 101 8.78 4.21 8.44
CA LYS A 101 9.49 2.93 8.38
C LYS A 101 10.68 2.94 7.42
N ARG A 102 10.94 4.05 6.72
CA ARG A 102 11.99 4.20 5.69
C ARG A 102 11.86 3.24 4.50
N ILE A 103 10.64 2.75 4.26
CA ILE A 103 10.29 2.00 3.07
C ILE A 103 10.21 2.97 1.90
N LEU A 104 9.46 4.06 2.04
CA LEU A 104 9.42 5.12 1.04
C LEU A 104 10.28 6.30 1.46
N ALA A 105 10.96 6.93 0.50
CA ALA A 105 11.47 8.28 0.69
C ALA A 105 10.30 9.26 0.79
N ARG A 106 10.42 10.31 1.63
CA ARG A 106 9.37 11.34 1.72
C ARG A 106 9.11 11.98 0.34
N PRO A 107 7.90 11.83 -0.24
CA PRO A 107 7.61 12.39 -1.54
C PRO A 107 7.45 13.91 -1.46
N ARG A 108 7.80 14.61 -2.55
CA ARG A 108 7.56 16.05 -2.72
C ARG A 108 6.27 16.33 -3.50
N ALA A 109 5.81 15.35 -4.26
CA ALA A 109 4.55 15.37 -4.97
C ALA A 109 3.96 13.96 -5.00
N ILE A 110 2.64 13.87 -5.05
CA ILE A 110 1.90 12.60 -5.16
C ILE A 110 1.02 12.69 -6.40
N SER A 111 0.99 11.61 -7.17
CA SER A 111 0.06 11.42 -8.28
C SER A 111 -0.62 10.07 -8.13
N THR A 112 -1.88 10.02 -8.49
CA THR A 112 -2.68 8.79 -8.50
C THR A 112 -2.99 8.40 -9.93
N ASP A 113 -2.88 7.12 -10.22
CA ASP A 113 -3.24 6.51 -11.51
C ASP A 113 -4.15 5.32 -11.19
N TRP A 114 -5.44 5.40 -11.51
CA TRP A 114 -6.41 4.34 -11.20
C TRP A 114 -7.04 3.82 -12.49
#